data_AF-S4YVG3-F1
#
_entry.id   AF-S4YVG3-F1
#
_cell.length_a   1.000
_cell.length_b   1.000
_cell.length_c   1.000
_cell.angle_alpha   90.00
_cell.angle_beta   90.00
_cell.angle_gamma   90.00
#
_symmetry.space_group_name_H-M   'P 1'
#
loop_
_entity.id
_entity.type
_entity.pdbx_description
1 polymer ?
#
loop_
_entity_poly.entity_id
_entity_poly.type
_entity_poly.pdbx_seq_one_letter_code
_entity_poly.pdbx_strand_id
1 'polypeptide(L)'
;MSNDLYAWKKFIKIGLIGILPLILIFVFFKAVPESPALYYFLELTKNISTNISSTNLALTKPLGMYCKLAPLFSIYFAVKYLKYVKSNPKTEDKASLIFYLFGFLAVYAVIFYIFVISAFDINNGNRLLKATASNDFYILFYYFVVFSGLYALTFLLAMLVKLIYLWLIK
;
A
#
# COMPACT_ATOMS: atom_id res chain seq x y z
N MET A 1 -29.73 1.41 -1.36
CA MET A 1 -28.39 1.04 -1.86
C MET A 1 -27.98 -0.24 -1.16
N SER A 2 -27.45 -1.26 -1.85
CA SER A 2 -27.04 -2.50 -1.16
C SER A 2 -25.90 -2.19 -0.17
N ASN A 3 -25.92 -2.81 1.01
CA ASN A 3 -24.88 -2.62 2.05
C ASN A 3 -23.47 -2.93 1.51
N ASP A 4 -23.38 -3.85 0.56
CA ASP A 4 -22.15 -4.22 -0.11
C ASP A 4 -21.61 -3.09 -1.02
N LEU A 5 -22.48 -2.52 -1.87
CA LEU A 5 -22.11 -1.38 -2.71
C LEU A 5 -21.69 -0.16 -1.86
N TYR A 6 -22.29 0.01 -0.69
CA TYR A 6 -21.86 1.02 0.28
C TYR A 6 -20.43 0.80 0.77
N ALA A 7 -20.08 -0.43 1.14
CA ALA A 7 -18.73 -0.78 1.56
C ALA A 7 -17.71 -0.52 0.44
N TRP A 8 -17.98 -0.97 -0.78
CA TRP A 8 -17.07 -0.75 -1.92
C TRP A 8 -16.85 0.72 -2.25
N LYS A 9 -17.91 1.55 -2.19
CA LYS A 9 -17.75 3.00 -2.35
C LYS A 9 -16.85 3.61 -1.26
N LYS A 10 -16.94 3.12 -0.02
CA LYS A 10 -16.07 3.57 1.07
C LYS A 10 -14.63 3.10 0.90
N PHE A 11 -14.42 1.88 0.44
CA PHE A 11 -13.09 1.35 0.12
C PHE A 11 -12.39 2.24 -0.91
N ILE A 12 -13.05 2.49 -2.05
CA ILE A 12 -12.51 3.36 -3.10
C ILE A 12 -12.28 4.78 -2.57
N LYS A 13 -13.24 5.35 -1.82
CA LYS A 13 -13.09 6.71 -1.27
C LYS A 13 -11.89 6.82 -0.32
N ILE A 14 -11.69 5.84 0.56
CA ILE A 14 -10.56 5.84 1.50
C ILE A 14 -9.24 5.67 0.75
N GLY A 15 -9.18 4.77 -0.24
CA GLY A 15 -8.01 4.62 -1.11
C GLY A 15 -7.66 5.92 -1.83
N LEU A 16 -8.64 6.60 -2.43
CA LEU A 16 -8.44 7.88 -3.12
C LEU A 16 -7.96 9.00 -2.17
N ILE A 17 -8.55 9.09 -0.97
CA ILE A 17 -8.10 10.03 0.06
C ILE A 17 -6.66 9.70 0.48
N GLY A 18 -6.33 8.42 0.60
CA GLY A 18 -4.97 7.96 0.89
C GLY A 18 -3.96 8.30 -0.21
N ILE A 19 -4.37 8.37 -1.48
CA ILE A 19 -3.45 8.75 -2.57
C ILE A 19 -3.15 10.26 -2.57
N LEU A 20 -4.07 11.09 -2.07
CA LEU A 20 -3.98 12.55 -2.17
C LEU A 20 -2.69 13.13 -1.54
N PRO A 21 -2.20 12.68 -0.38
CA PRO A 21 -0.91 13.13 0.15
C PRO A 21 0.29 12.81 -0.73
N LEU A 22 0.27 11.72 -1.51
CA LEU A 22 1.36 11.42 -2.46
C LEU A 22 1.43 12.51 -3.55
N ILE A 23 0.27 12.96 -4.04
CA ILE A 23 0.19 14.08 -5.00
C ILE A 23 0.69 15.37 -4.36
N LEU A 24 0.28 15.66 -3.13
CA LEU A 24 0.71 16.88 -2.43
C LEU A 24 2.23 16.91 -2.21
N ILE A 25 2.82 15.79 -1.78
CA ILE A 25 4.29 15.65 -1.64
C ILE A 25 4.98 15.95 -2.97
N PHE A 26 4.47 15.38 -4.08
CA PHE A 26 5.04 15.60 -5.40
C PHE A 26 4.93 17.05 -5.88
N VAL A 27 3.75 17.66 -5.72
CA VAL A 27 3.52 19.07 -6.09
C VAL A 27 4.41 19.99 -5.26
N PHE A 28 4.53 19.75 -3.95
CA PHE A 28 5.40 20.51 -3.08
C PHE A 28 6.87 20.41 -3.51
N PHE A 29 7.35 19.20 -3.81
CA PHE A 29 8.69 18.98 -4.33
C PHE A 29 8.94 19.72 -5.65
N LYS A 30 7.96 19.71 -6.57
CA LYS A 30 8.08 20.41 -7.86
C LYS A 30 8.02 21.92 -7.74
N ALA A 31 7.25 22.45 -6.79
CA ALA A 31 7.11 23.88 -6.58
C ALA A 31 8.33 24.48 -5.85
N VAL A 32 8.89 23.77 -4.86
CA VAL A 32 9.98 24.28 -4.02
C VAL A 32 11.03 23.17 -3.75
N PRO A 33 11.84 22.79 -4.75
CA PRO A 33 12.77 21.66 -4.64
C PRO A 33 13.90 21.88 -3.62
N GLU A 34 14.29 23.14 -3.38
CA GLU A 34 15.36 23.52 -2.43
C GLU A 34 14.81 23.89 -1.04
N SER A 35 13.57 23.51 -0.73
CA SER A 35 12.96 23.83 0.56
C SER A 35 13.76 23.22 1.72
N PRO A 36 14.15 24.01 2.74
CA PRO A 36 14.76 23.48 3.97
C PRO A 36 13.91 22.40 4.65
N ALA A 37 12.58 22.43 4.46
CA ALA A 37 11.68 21.43 5.00
C ALA A 37 11.91 20.03 4.39
N LEU A 38 12.28 19.93 3.11
CA LEU A 38 12.61 18.65 2.47
C LEU A 38 13.91 18.08 3.02
N TYR A 39 14.92 18.92 3.25
CA TYR A 39 16.19 18.51 3.86
C TYR A 39 15.98 18.06 5.31
N TYR A 40 15.23 18.81 6.10
CA TYR A 40 14.91 18.44 7.48
C TYR A 40 14.14 17.10 7.53
N PHE A 41 13.19 16.91 6.62
CA PHE A 41 12.48 15.63 6.50
C PHE A 41 13.45 14.49 6.14
N LEU A 42 14.34 14.67 5.17
CA LEU A 42 15.34 13.67 4.80
C LEU A 42 16.24 13.29 5.99
N GLU A 43 16.62 14.26 6.80
CA GLU A 43 17.44 14.05 7.98
C GLU A 43 16.71 13.24 9.06
N LEU A 44 15.47 13.64 9.40
CA LEU A 44 14.60 12.89 10.33
C LEU A 44 14.38 11.45 9.90
N THR A 45 14.42 11.20 8.60
CA THR A 45 14.02 9.93 7.98
C THR A 45 15.20 9.09 7.51
N LYS A 46 16.43 9.56 7.74
CA LYS A 46 17.68 8.96 7.24
C LYS A 46 17.81 7.47 7.57
N ASN A 47 17.46 7.08 8.80
CA ASN A 47 17.62 5.71 9.30
C ASN A 47 16.43 4.80 9.01
N ILE A 48 15.33 5.32 8.47
CA ILE A 48 14.16 4.49 8.17
C ILE A 48 14.33 3.91 6.79
N SER A 49 14.25 2.58 6.68
CA SER A 49 14.32 1.87 5.41
C SER A 49 13.16 2.28 4.50
N THR A 50 13.43 2.63 3.25
CA THR A 50 12.39 2.91 2.26
C THR A 50 12.97 2.60 0.89
N ASN A 51 12.13 2.16 -0.03
CA ASN A 51 12.54 2.14 -1.43
C ASN A 51 12.76 3.58 -1.88
N ILE A 52 13.92 3.85 -2.45
CA ILE A 52 14.36 5.18 -2.88
C ILE A 52 14.84 5.13 -4.32
N SER A 53 14.93 6.29 -4.96
CA SER A 53 15.79 6.45 -6.14
C SER A 53 16.93 7.37 -5.73
N SER A 54 18.18 6.89 -5.83
CA SER A 54 19.37 7.66 -5.43
C SER A 54 19.54 8.98 -6.19
N THR A 55 18.93 9.13 -7.36
CA THR A 55 18.92 10.36 -8.16
C THR A 55 17.94 11.40 -7.64
N ASN A 56 16.91 10.99 -6.89
CA ASN A 56 15.85 11.88 -6.39
C ASN A 56 15.44 11.50 -4.96
N LEU A 57 16.40 11.54 -4.03
CA LEU A 57 16.19 11.20 -2.63
C LEU A 57 15.11 12.05 -1.96
N ALA A 58 15.13 13.37 -2.18
CA ALA A 58 14.19 14.32 -1.59
C ALA A 58 12.73 14.03 -1.94
N LEU A 59 12.48 13.47 -3.13
CA LEU A 59 11.14 13.08 -3.56
C LEU A 59 10.78 11.66 -3.13
N THR A 60 11.70 10.72 -3.29
CA THR A 60 11.41 9.29 -3.10
C THR A 60 11.28 8.90 -1.63
N LYS A 61 12.03 9.55 -0.74
CA LYS A 61 11.99 9.26 0.70
C LYS A 61 10.61 9.55 1.32
N PRO A 62 10.02 10.76 1.16
CA PRO A 62 8.69 11.03 1.71
C PRO A 62 7.60 10.17 1.08
N LEU A 63 7.64 9.93 -0.24
CA LEU A 63 6.67 9.08 -0.92
C LEU A 63 6.73 7.63 -0.40
N GLY A 64 7.93 7.06 -0.28
CA GLY A 64 8.12 5.70 0.22
C GLY A 64 7.70 5.54 1.66
N MET A 65 7.95 6.53 2.51
CA MET A 65 7.44 6.53 3.89
C MET A 65 5.94 6.54 3.96
N TYR A 66 5.31 7.42 3.18
CA TYR A 66 3.87 7.54 3.17
C TYR A 66 3.20 6.23 2.72
N CYS A 67 3.79 5.51 1.75
CA CYS A 67 3.30 4.20 1.32
C CYS A 67 3.25 3.15 2.44
N LYS A 68 4.09 3.27 3.48
CA LYS A 68 4.03 2.36 4.64
C LYS A 68 2.75 2.52 5.46
N LEU A 69 2.01 3.61 5.29
CA LEU A 69 0.71 3.84 5.94
C LEU A 69 -0.44 3.14 5.21
N ALA A 70 -0.26 2.68 3.96
CA ALA A 70 -1.31 2.04 3.18
C ALA A 70 -2.01 0.86 3.91
N PRO A 71 -1.28 -0.04 4.61
CA PRO A 71 -1.90 -1.09 5.41
C PRO A 71 -2.79 -0.54 6.52
N LEU A 72 -2.44 0.58 7.15
CA LEU A 72 -3.25 1.20 8.20
C LEU A 72 -4.58 1.75 7.66
N PHE A 73 -4.58 2.34 6.47
CA PHE A 73 -5.82 2.74 5.79
C PHE A 73 -6.73 1.54 5.51
N SER A 74 -6.13 0.42 5.11
CA SER A 74 -6.86 -0.82 4.83
C SER A 74 -7.43 -1.46 6.09
N ILE A 75 -6.65 -1.48 7.18
CA ILE A 75 -7.11 -1.92 8.51
C ILE A 75 -8.25 -1.01 9.01
N TYR A 76 -8.12 0.32 8.87
CA TYR A 76 -9.18 1.26 9.21
C TYR A 76 -10.48 0.95 8.45
N PHE A 77 -10.38 0.71 7.14
CA PHE A 77 -11.52 0.28 6.35
C PHE A 77 -12.10 -1.03 6.87
N ALA A 78 -11.25 -2.02 7.13
CA ALA A 78 -11.66 -3.34 7.59
C ALA A 78 -12.46 -3.26 8.90
N VAL A 79 -11.94 -2.54 9.90
CA VAL A 79 -12.60 -2.38 11.20
C VAL A 79 -13.98 -1.70 11.07
N LYS A 80 -14.11 -0.70 10.20
CA LYS A 80 -15.34 0.11 10.12
C LYS A 80 -16.40 -0.46 9.16
N TYR A 81 -15.98 -1.05 8.05
CA TYR A 81 -16.86 -1.32 6.92
C TYR A 81 -16.88 -2.78 6.45
N LEU A 82 -15.93 -3.62 6.87
CA LEU A 82 -15.86 -5.02 6.38
C LEU A 82 -17.12 -5.81 6.71
N LYS A 83 -17.80 -5.49 7.82
CA LYS A 83 -19.08 -6.11 8.20
C LYS A 83 -20.20 -5.93 7.17
N TYR A 84 -20.13 -4.89 6.34
CA TYR A 84 -21.11 -4.61 5.29
C TYR A 84 -20.79 -5.30 3.96
N VAL A 85 -19.54 -5.77 3.78
CA VAL A 85 -19.14 -6.53 2.60
C VAL A 85 -19.83 -7.87 2.63
N LYS A 86 -20.57 -8.22 1.57
CA LYS A 86 -21.21 -9.52 1.46
C LYS A 86 -20.13 -10.59 1.30
N SER A 87 -20.17 -11.57 2.19
CA SER A 87 -19.32 -12.75 2.14
C SER A 87 -20.25 -13.95 2.18
N ASN A 88 -20.49 -14.54 1.01
CA ASN A 88 -21.06 -15.88 0.95
C ASN A 88 -19.88 -16.84 0.94
N PRO A 89 -19.55 -17.50 2.06
CA PRO A 89 -18.76 -18.70 1.97
C PRO A 89 -19.60 -19.64 1.10
N LYS A 90 -19.22 -19.80 -0.17
CA LYS A 90 -19.62 -21.00 -0.89
C LYS A 90 -19.11 -22.19 -0.07
N THR A 91 -19.69 -23.36 -0.26
CA THR A 91 -19.21 -24.64 0.29
C THR A 91 -17.82 -24.98 -0.28
N GLU A 92 -16.84 -24.12 -0.04
CA GLU A 92 -15.43 -24.42 -0.21
C GLU A 92 -14.99 -25.26 0.98
N ASP A 93 -14.19 -26.27 0.71
CA ASP A 93 -13.66 -27.15 1.72
C ASP A 93 -12.74 -26.37 2.69
N LYS A 94 -12.81 -26.73 3.99
CA LYS A 94 -12.05 -26.06 5.07
C LYS A 94 -10.56 -26.07 4.76
N ALA A 95 -10.07 -27.21 4.26
CA ALA A 95 -8.68 -27.41 3.91
C ALA A 95 -8.23 -26.43 2.82
N SER A 96 -9.06 -26.18 1.81
CA SER A 96 -8.76 -25.24 0.72
C SER A 96 -8.67 -23.80 1.22
N LEU A 97 -9.60 -23.37 2.07
CA LEU A 97 -9.63 -22.00 2.59
C LEU A 97 -8.42 -21.71 3.50
N ILE A 98 -8.05 -22.67 4.34
CA ILE A 98 -6.83 -22.61 5.17
C ILE A 98 -5.58 -22.58 4.28
N PHE A 99 -5.51 -23.43 3.26
CA PHE A 99 -4.41 -23.45 2.30
C PHE A 99 -4.26 -22.12 1.57
N TYR A 100 -5.37 -21.51 1.11
CA TYR A 100 -5.35 -20.18 0.50
C TYR A 100 -4.89 -19.10 1.47
N LEU A 101 -5.29 -19.14 2.74
CA LEU A 101 -4.81 -18.19 3.74
C LEU A 101 -3.29 -18.29 3.90
N PHE A 102 -2.75 -19.49 4.11
CA PHE A 102 -1.30 -19.67 4.30
C PHE A 102 -0.50 -19.29 3.05
N GLY A 103 -0.97 -19.69 1.87
CA GLY A 103 -0.37 -19.30 0.60
C GLY A 103 -0.39 -17.78 0.40
N PHE A 104 -1.53 -17.14 0.66
CA PHE A 104 -1.64 -15.68 0.58
C PHE A 104 -0.78 -14.97 1.61
N LEU A 105 -0.70 -15.49 2.84
CA LEU A 105 0.15 -14.92 3.90
C LEU A 105 1.62 -14.95 3.50
N ALA A 106 2.10 -16.04 2.90
CA ALA A 106 3.48 -16.15 2.41
C ALA A 106 3.77 -15.10 1.33
N VAL A 107 2.90 -15.00 0.31
CA VAL A 107 3.04 -13.99 -0.76
C VAL A 107 2.97 -12.57 -0.19
N TYR A 108 2.00 -12.31 0.69
CA TYR A 108 1.84 -11.02 1.35
C TYR A 108 3.06 -10.65 2.19
N ALA A 109 3.63 -11.58 2.95
CA ALA A 109 4.82 -11.35 3.77
C ALA A 109 6.04 -10.95 2.91
N VAL A 110 6.24 -11.62 1.77
CA VAL A 110 7.31 -11.27 0.82
C VAL A 110 7.12 -9.87 0.26
N ILE A 111 5.91 -9.54 -0.23
CA ILE A 111 5.61 -8.22 -0.77
C ILE A 111 5.75 -7.13 0.31
N PHE A 112 5.20 -7.38 1.50
CA PHE A 112 5.29 -6.46 2.63
C PHE A 112 6.74 -6.22 3.03
N TYR A 113 7.55 -7.28 3.09
CA TYR A 113 8.97 -7.15 3.38
C TYR A 113 9.67 -6.27 2.33
N ILE A 114 9.46 -6.52 1.04
CA ILE A 114 10.11 -5.76 -0.05
C ILE A 114 9.72 -4.28 -0.03
N PHE A 115 8.44 -3.95 0.19
CA PHE A 115 7.97 -2.56 0.05
C PHE A 115 7.90 -1.77 1.35
N VAL A 116 7.81 -2.43 2.51
CA VAL A 116 7.66 -1.77 3.82
C VAL A 116 8.91 -1.89 4.66
N ILE A 117 9.65 -3.01 4.60
CA ILE A 117 10.78 -3.27 5.51
C ILE A 117 12.12 -3.04 4.80
N SER A 118 12.26 -3.49 3.57
CA SER A 118 13.51 -3.39 2.81
C SER A 118 13.82 -1.95 2.40
N ALA A 119 15.10 -1.67 2.17
CA ALA A 119 15.59 -0.44 1.56
C ALA A 119 16.25 -0.79 0.23
N PHE A 120 15.46 -0.80 -0.84
CA PHE A 120 15.98 -1.04 -2.19
C PHE A 120 16.12 0.27 -2.98
N ASP A 121 17.23 0.42 -3.70
CA ASP A 121 17.41 1.54 -4.64
C ASP A 121 16.83 1.18 -6.01
N ILE A 122 15.77 1.87 -6.40
CA ILE A 122 15.06 1.73 -7.68
C ILE A 122 16.04 1.91 -8.86
N ASN A 123 17.08 2.74 -8.71
CA ASN A 123 18.11 2.95 -9.74
C ASN A 123 18.94 1.70 -10.03
N ASN A 124 19.10 0.82 -9.05
CA ASN A 124 19.88 -0.41 -9.17
C ASN A 124 19.02 -1.61 -9.60
N GLY A 125 17.74 -1.40 -9.87
CA GLY A 125 16.82 -2.44 -10.31
C GLY A 125 16.93 -2.82 -11.80
N ASN A 126 16.00 -3.66 -12.22
CA ASN A 126 15.87 -4.09 -13.63
C ASN A 126 15.54 -2.90 -14.55
N ARG A 127 15.61 -3.12 -15.87
CA ARG A 127 15.42 -2.09 -16.90
C ARG A 127 14.14 -1.25 -16.72
N LEU A 128 13.04 -1.85 -16.25
CA LEU A 128 11.79 -1.14 -15.94
C LEU A 128 11.91 -0.21 -14.73
N LEU A 129 12.59 -0.64 -13.67
CA LEU A 129 12.81 0.17 -12.47
C LEU A 129 13.75 1.34 -12.80
N LYS A 130 14.79 1.11 -13.60
CA LYS A 130 15.66 2.17 -14.11
C LYS A 130 14.91 3.20 -14.95
N ALA A 131 14.02 2.76 -15.84
CA ALA A 131 13.17 3.66 -16.63
C ALA A 131 12.18 4.43 -15.76
N THR A 132 11.73 3.85 -14.65
CA THR A 132 10.87 4.53 -13.68
C THR A 132 11.65 5.63 -12.97
N ALA A 133 12.91 5.39 -12.66
CA ALA A 133 13.73 6.29 -11.88
C ALA A 133 14.28 7.50 -12.67
N SER A 134 14.21 7.45 -14.00
CA SER A 134 14.67 8.54 -14.87
C SER A 134 13.69 9.71 -14.97
N ASN A 135 12.45 9.56 -14.51
CA ASN A 135 11.44 10.60 -14.58
C ASN A 135 10.62 10.66 -13.29
N ASP A 136 10.56 11.85 -12.68
CA ASP A 136 9.86 12.08 -11.42
C ASP A 136 8.36 11.71 -11.49
N PHE A 137 7.72 11.86 -12.65
CA PHE A 137 6.33 11.42 -12.83
C PHE A 137 6.19 9.89 -12.77
N TYR A 138 7.15 9.15 -13.32
CA TYR A 138 7.15 7.69 -13.22
C TYR A 138 7.47 7.23 -11.80
N ILE A 139 8.33 7.95 -11.08
CA ILE A 139 8.54 7.75 -9.64
C ILE A 139 7.22 7.91 -8.89
N LEU A 140 6.46 8.99 -9.12
CA LEU A 140 5.15 9.18 -8.49
C LEU A 140 4.20 8.02 -8.80
N PHE A 141 4.12 7.62 -10.08
CA PHE A 141 3.28 6.50 -10.50
C PHE A 141 3.67 5.18 -9.82
N TYR A 142 4.97 4.92 -9.67
CA TYR A 142 5.45 3.77 -8.91
C TYR A 142 4.91 3.77 -7.48
N TYR A 143 4.99 4.90 -6.77
CA TYR A 143 4.46 4.97 -5.41
C TYR A 143 2.93 4.89 -5.34
N PHE A 144 2.19 5.33 -6.37
CA PHE A 144 0.74 5.06 -6.46
C PHE A 144 0.43 3.57 -6.54
N VAL A 145 1.19 2.83 -7.37
CA VAL A 145 1.04 1.39 -7.51
C VAL A 145 1.41 0.69 -6.20
N VAL A 146 2.51 1.08 -5.56
CA VAL A 146 2.93 0.53 -4.26
C VAL A 146 1.86 0.78 -3.19
N PHE A 147 1.38 2.03 -3.05
CA PHE A 147 0.33 2.38 -2.08
C PHE A 147 -0.95 1.57 -2.33
N SER A 148 -1.45 1.59 -3.57
CA SER A 148 -2.71 0.92 -3.93
C SER A 148 -2.58 -0.60 -3.79
N GLY A 149 -1.44 -1.16 -4.18
CA GLY A 149 -1.13 -2.57 -4.05
C GLY A 149 -1.11 -3.02 -2.59
N LEU A 150 -0.37 -2.31 -1.72
CA LEU A 150 -0.35 -2.60 -0.29
C LEU A 150 -1.74 -2.46 0.34
N TYR A 151 -2.47 -1.39 0.02
CA TYR A 151 -3.83 -1.16 0.50
C TYR A 151 -4.79 -2.30 0.13
N ALA A 152 -4.78 -2.73 -1.14
CA ALA A 152 -5.62 -3.81 -1.66
C ALA A 152 -5.22 -5.18 -1.09
N LEU A 153 -3.91 -5.47 -1.02
CA LEU A 153 -3.42 -6.74 -0.48
C LEU A 153 -3.74 -6.90 1.01
N THR A 154 -3.57 -5.84 1.81
CA THR A 154 -3.98 -5.86 3.22
C THR A 154 -5.49 -6.05 3.37
N PHE A 155 -6.28 -5.51 2.44
CA PHE A 155 -7.74 -5.70 2.46
C PHE A 155 -8.13 -7.14 2.12
N LEU A 156 -7.47 -7.75 1.11
CA LEU A 156 -7.67 -9.16 0.77
C LEU A 156 -7.31 -10.07 1.94
N LEU A 157 -6.22 -9.78 2.67
CA LEU A 157 -5.88 -10.49 3.90
C LEU A 157 -7.02 -10.41 4.92
N ALA A 158 -7.53 -9.20 5.18
CA ALA A 158 -8.63 -9.00 6.12
C ALA A 158 -9.92 -9.72 5.69
N MET A 159 -10.20 -9.78 4.39
CA MET A 159 -11.33 -10.52 3.83
C MET A 159 -11.18 -12.03 4.03
N LEU A 160 -9.99 -12.60 3.79
CA LEU A 160 -9.73 -14.02 4.04
C LEU A 160 -9.90 -14.38 5.52
N VAL A 161 -9.37 -13.54 6.42
CA VAL A 161 -9.54 -13.71 7.87
C VAL A 161 -11.03 -13.68 8.25
N LYS A 162 -11.81 -12.74 7.70
CA LYS A 162 -13.25 -12.68 7.93
C LYS A 162 -13.98 -13.93 7.43
N LEU A 163 -13.63 -14.45 6.25
CA LEU A 163 -14.25 -15.66 5.70
C LEU A 163 -14.04 -16.86 6.60
N ILE A 164 -12.82 -17.05 7.12
CA ILE A 164 -12.49 -18.11 8.08
C ILE A 164 -13.27 -17.95 9.37
N TYR A 165 -13.32 -16.72 9.91
CA TYR A 165 -14.05 -16.43 11.13
C TYR A 165 -15.56 -16.72 11.01
N LEU A 166 -16.19 -16.27 9.93
CA LEU A 166 -17.61 -16.54 9.66
C LEU A 166 -17.89 -18.03 9.45
N TRP A 167 -16.92 -18.76 8.92
CA TRP A 167 -17.02 -20.19 8.72
C TRP A 167 -16.86 -20.96 10.04
N LEU A 168 -15.98 -20.55 10.96
CA LEU A 168 -15.79 -21.17 12.28
C LEU A 168 -17.01 -21.06 13.21
N ILE A 169 -17.87 -20.05 13.00
CA ILE A 169 -19.06 -19.80 13.83
C ILE A 169 -20.30 -20.52 13.30
N LYS A 170 -20.28 -20.97 12.04
CA LYS A 170 -21.37 -21.74 11.43
C LYS A 170 -21.18 -23.23 11.67
#